data_AF-Q6NRH1-F1
#
_entry.id   AF-Q6NRH1-F1
#
_cell.length_a   1.000
_cell.length_b   1.000
_cell.length_c   1.000
_cell.angle_alpha   90.00
_cell.angle_beta   90.00
_cell.angle_gamma   90.00
#
_symmetry.space_group_name_H-M   'P 1'
#
loop_
_entity.id
_entity.type
_entity.pdbx_description
1 polymer ?
#
loop_
_entity_poly.entity_id
_entity_poly.type
_entity_poly.pdbx_seq_one_letter_code
_entity_poly.pdbx_strand_id
1 'polypeptide(L)'
;MSFSGEMSNGKTDVTNGGFSSSPEDMSGAEEGKENSSGIEVEASDVSLSLTADETGTTQAESRDSCSETSGEDKDSDSMDDTGHYSINDENRGNDQSHSEDEEEEEEEDEEEEAVRHRKRAQRKRANRDQESSDEERALDDWLISEKTPLPPPQWRALSALRQRQMGSSTRFIYEACGARGFVQRFHLLHGLDGHSGCVNTLHFNQRGTCLASGSDDLKVVVWDWVRRKPVLEFESGHKSNVFQAKFLPNSGDSTLAMCARDGQVRVAELSATHCCKNTKRVAQHKGASHKLALEPDSPCTFLSAGEDAVVFTIDLRQDRPASRLVVTKEKESKVGLYTIYVNPANTYQFAVGGRDQFVRIYDQRKINENVNNGVLKKFCPHHLVTSEAKANITCLVYSHDGSELLASYNDEDIYLFNSSHSDGAEYIKRYKGHRNNATVKGVNFYGPRSEFVVSGSDCGHIFLWEKSSCQIVQFMDGDKGGVVNCLEPHPHLPVLATSGLDYDVKIWLPTAKEPTELDGLKEVIKKNKRERDEDSLHHTDLFDNHMLWFLMHHLRQRGQRRRRRDAGLGAGDAESDDSPSSSDSSDDDEDGPDRVQCIPS
;
A
#
# COMPACT_ATOMS: atom_id res chain seq x y z
N MET A 1 -50.44 10.67 5.30
CA MET A 1 -51.52 9.66 5.31
C MET A 1 -51.16 8.62 6.35
N SER A 2 -52.04 8.48 7.33
CA SER A 2 -51.93 7.75 8.60
C SER A 2 -51.89 6.23 8.42
N PHE A 3 -51.10 5.52 9.25
CA PHE A 3 -51.56 4.32 9.95
C PHE A 3 -50.74 4.11 11.24
N SER A 4 -51.48 4.02 12.34
CA SER A 4 -51.08 3.77 13.72
C SER A 4 -51.71 2.46 14.21
N GLY A 5 -51.07 1.80 15.17
CA GLY A 5 -51.65 0.75 16.02
C GLY A 5 -50.71 -0.44 16.16
N GLU A 6 -50.52 -1.08 17.31
CA GLU A 6 -50.97 -0.87 18.69
C GLU A 6 -50.14 -1.85 19.54
N MET A 7 -49.69 -1.44 20.73
CA MET A 7 -49.03 -2.32 21.71
C MET A 7 -50.09 -2.99 22.60
N SER A 8 -49.93 -4.29 22.89
CA SER A 8 -50.59 -4.95 24.01
C SER A 8 -49.56 -5.54 24.98
N ASN A 9 -49.70 -5.18 26.26
CA ASN A 9 -48.92 -5.64 27.40
C ASN A 9 -49.53 -6.93 27.98
N GLY A 10 -48.69 -7.89 28.35
CA GLY A 10 -49.02 -9.02 29.23
C GLY A 10 -47.99 -9.12 30.36
N LYS A 11 -48.47 -9.02 31.60
CA LYS A 11 -47.72 -9.00 32.89
C LYS A 11 -47.79 -10.38 33.56
N THR A 12 -46.92 -10.61 34.58
CA THR A 12 -46.79 -11.72 35.57
C THR A 12 -45.54 -12.58 35.33
N ASP A 13 -44.70 -12.99 36.29
CA ASP A 13 -44.63 -12.78 37.75
C ASP A 13 -43.17 -12.96 38.22
N VAL A 14 -42.80 -12.31 39.32
CA VAL A 14 -41.49 -12.36 39.98
C VAL A 14 -41.47 -13.47 41.03
N THR A 15 -40.44 -14.33 41.03
CA THR A 15 -40.00 -15.05 42.24
C THR A 15 -38.47 -15.09 42.34
N ASN A 16 -37.99 -14.69 43.52
CA ASN A 16 -36.58 -14.59 43.95
C ASN A 16 -35.92 -15.95 44.16
N GLY A 17 -34.62 -16.02 43.87
CA GLY A 17 -33.71 -17.06 44.36
C GLY A 17 -32.27 -16.53 44.33
N GLY A 18 -31.78 -16.05 45.47
CA GLY A 18 -30.43 -15.51 45.62
C GLY A 18 -29.41 -16.56 46.06
N PHE A 19 -28.15 -16.34 45.68
CA PHE A 19 -26.97 -16.80 46.41
C PHE A 19 -25.90 -15.69 46.37
N SER A 20 -25.45 -15.31 47.56
CA SER A 20 -24.45 -14.30 47.86
C SER A 20 -23.11 -14.94 48.20
N SER A 21 -22.00 -14.32 47.80
CA SER A 21 -20.79 -14.21 48.62
C SER A 21 -19.83 -13.15 48.05
N SER A 22 -19.65 -12.06 48.77
CA SER A 22 -18.47 -11.15 48.78
C SER A 22 -17.60 -11.56 50.01
N PRO A 23 -16.47 -10.91 50.44
CA PRO A 23 -16.10 -9.49 50.25
C PRO A 23 -14.59 -9.11 50.09
N GLU A 24 -14.40 -7.85 49.69
CA GLU A 24 -13.42 -6.83 50.10
C GLU A 24 -11.92 -7.17 50.29
N ASP A 25 -11.06 -6.43 49.58
CA ASP A 25 -9.92 -5.75 50.20
C ASP A 25 -9.53 -4.45 49.46
N MET A 26 -9.22 -3.43 50.26
CA MET A 26 -8.97 -2.04 49.93
C MET A 26 -7.49 -1.74 49.60
N SER A 27 -7.25 -0.77 48.71
CA SER A 27 -6.49 0.48 48.96
C SER A 27 -5.57 0.94 47.82
N GLY A 28 -5.68 2.24 47.48
CA GLY A 28 -4.52 3.12 47.32
C GLY A 28 -4.17 3.67 45.92
N ALA A 29 -4.51 4.95 45.70
CA ALA A 29 -3.79 5.97 44.89
C ALA A 29 -3.72 5.76 43.35
N GLU A 30 -3.80 6.77 42.47
CA GLU A 30 -3.77 8.22 42.59
C GLU A 30 -4.40 8.85 41.33
N GLU A 31 -4.86 10.10 41.45
CA GLU A 31 -5.52 10.89 40.42
C GLU A 31 -4.62 11.24 39.22
N GLY A 32 -5.02 10.85 38.01
CA GLY A 32 -4.45 11.33 36.75
C GLY A 32 -5.47 12.20 36.00
N LYS A 33 -5.36 13.53 36.13
CA LYS A 33 -6.05 14.49 35.26
C LYS A 33 -5.47 14.41 33.85
N GLU A 34 -6.17 13.77 32.93
CA GLU A 34 -5.88 13.91 31.50
C GLU A 34 -6.58 15.15 30.94
N ASN A 35 -5.79 16.23 30.80
CA ASN A 35 -6.15 17.36 29.95
C ASN A 35 -6.06 16.93 28.48
N SER A 36 -7.17 16.42 27.92
CA SER A 36 -7.33 16.31 26.47
C SER A 36 -7.55 17.71 25.90
N SER A 37 -6.51 18.32 25.31
CA SER A 37 -6.65 19.50 24.45
C SER A 37 -7.50 19.12 23.23
N GLY A 38 -8.79 19.44 23.29
CA GLY A 38 -9.69 19.31 22.15
C GLY A 38 -9.29 20.30 21.07
N ILE A 39 -8.86 19.78 19.92
CA ILE A 39 -8.89 20.54 18.67
C ILE A 39 -10.37 20.63 18.28
N GLU A 40 -10.94 21.82 18.49
CA GLU A 40 -12.25 22.20 17.99
C GLU A 40 -12.18 22.23 16.45
N VAL A 41 -12.62 21.15 15.80
CA VAL A 41 -12.92 21.18 14.37
C VAL A 41 -14.32 21.76 14.24
N GLU A 42 -14.41 23.06 13.98
CA GLU A 42 -15.63 23.66 13.46
C GLU A 42 -16.00 22.92 12.17
N ALA A 43 -17.03 22.08 12.25
CA ALA A 43 -17.71 21.55 11.09
C ALA A 43 -18.47 22.71 10.43
N SER A 44 -17.81 23.44 9.55
CA SER A 44 -18.48 24.40 8.67
C SER A 44 -19.42 23.62 7.76
N ASP A 45 -20.72 23.82 7.95
CA ASP A 45 -21.77 23.36 7.04
C ASP A 45 -21.43 23.79 5.61
N VAL A 46 -21.21 22.81 4.74
CA VAL A 46 -20.90 23.03 3.32
C VAL A 46 -22.20 23.38 2.60
N SER A 47 -22.66 24.63 2.76
CA SER A 47 -23.73 25.20 1.93
C SER A 47 -23.12 25.85 0.69
N LEU A 48 -23.50 25.31 -0.47
CA LEU A 48 -23.14 25.77 -1.81
C LEU A 48 -23.76 27.16 -2.11
N SER A 49 -22.92 28.17 -2.36
CA SER A 49 -23.31 29.34 -3.15
C SER A 49 -22.09 30.03 -3.78
N LEU A 50 -22.07 30.05 -5.11
CA LEU A 50 -21.16 30.79 -5.99
C LEU A 50 -21.61 32.25 -6.08
N THR A 51 -20.71 33.22 -5.88
CA THR A 51 -20.76 34.54 -6.55
C THR A 51 -19.36 35.16 -6.61
N ALA A 52 -19.13 35.89 -7.70
CA ALA A 52 -17.86 36.34 -8.27
C ALA A 52 -17.38 37.73 -7.80
N ASP A 53 -16.17 38.07 -8.29
CA ASP A 53 -15.58 39.41 -8.49
C ASP A 53 -15.06 40.16 -7.23
N GLU A 54 -13.95 40.92 -7.24
CA GLU A 54 -13.20 41.57 -8.32
C GLU A 54 -11.79 42.01 -7.83
N THR A 55 -10.84 42.03 -8.79
CA THR A 55 -9.57 42.78 -8.97
C THR A 55 -8.84 43.54 -7.84
N GLY A 56 -7.49 43.46 -7.88
CA GLY A 56 -6.57 44.35 -7.16
C GLY A 56 -5.09 44.03 -7.40
N THR A 57 -4.55 44.48 -8.53
CA THR A 57 -3.14 44.42 -8.96
C THR A 57 -2.20 45.22 -8.04
N THR A 58 -0.99 44.73 -7.79
CA THR A 58 0.25 45.54 -7.81
C THR A 58 1.49 44.66 -7.94
N GLN A 59 2.33 45.03 -8.92
CA GLN A 59 3.64 44.47 -9.24
C GLN A 59 4.69 44.90 -8.22
N ALA A 60 5.66 44.02 -7.96
CA ALA A 60 7.03 44.43 -7.69
C ALA A 60 7.99 43.32 -8.13
N GLU A 61 8.70 43.59 -9.21
CA GLU A 61 9.84 42.83 -9.71
C GLU A 61 11.03 42.97 -8.76
N SER A 62 11.75 41.88 -8.51
CA SER A 62 13.20 41.96 -8.34
C SER A 62 13.82 40.67 -8.87
N ARG A 63 14.64 40.87 -9.91
CA ARG A 63 15.56 39.91 -10.51
C ARG A 63 16.73 39.75 -9.55
N ASP A 64 17.15 38.52 -9.28
CA ASP A 64 18.56 38.26 -9.07
C ASP A 64 18.95 36.90 -9.66
N SER A 65 19.79 36.99 -10.67
CA SER A 65 20.55 35.93 -11.30
C SER A 65 21.84 35.74 -10.51
N CYS A 66 22.11 34.52 -10.05
CA CYS A 66 23.47 34.10 -9.71
C CYS A 66 23.70 32.69 -10.27
N SER A 67 24.54 32.67 -11.29
CA SER A 67 25.25 31.53 -11.81
C SER A 67 26.20 30.98 -10.75
N GLU A 68 26.11 29.69 -10.43
CA GLU A 68 27.21 28.97 -9.82
C GLU A 68 27.62 27.79 -10.69
N THR A 69 28.92 27.80 -10.94
CA THR A 69 29.74 26.94 -11.76
C THR A 69 29.74 25.51 -11.27
N SER A 70 29.51 24.59 -12.21
CA SER A 70 29.75 23.16 -12.09
C SER A 70 31.24 22.86 -11.87
N GLY A 71 31.58 22.32 -10.70
CA GLY A 71 32.82 21.59 -10.46
C GLY A 71 32.59 20.11 -10.80
N GLU A 72 33.35 19.63 -11.78
CA GLU A 72 33.42 18.23 -12.18
C GLU A 72 34.24 17.44 -11.15
N ASP A 73 33.65 16.45 -10.51
CA ASP A 73 34.38 15.35 -9.88
C ASP A 73 33.97 14.05 -10.58
N LYS A 74 34.93 13.49 -11.31
CA LYS A 74 34.89 12.18 -11.96
C LYS A 74 35.33 11.15 -10.93
N ASP A 75 34.39 10.34 -10.44
CA ASP A 75 34.72 9.06 -9.81
C ASP A 75 34.17 7.93 -10.69
N SER A 76 35.10 7.29 -11.38
CA SER A 76 34.94 6.03 -12.09
C SER A 76 35.25 4.89 -11.13
N ASP A 77 34.26 4.10 -10.74
CA ASP A 77 34.49 2.76 -10.19
C ASP A 77 33.54 1.78 -10.89
N SER A 78 34.16 1.01 -11.78
CA SER A 78 33.63 -0.16 -12.47
C SER A 78 33.78 -1.36 -11.53
N MET A 79 32.72 -2.13 -11.34
CA MET A 79 32.80 -3.53 -10.93
C MET A 79 31.75 -4.33 -11.69
N ASP A 80 32.21 -4.97 -12.77
CA ASP A 80 31.55 -6.13 -13.35
C ASP A 80 31.84 -7.34 -12.44
N ASP A 81 30.80 -8.04 -12.00
CA ASP A 81 30.91 -9.39 -11.45
C ASP A 81 29.89 -10.29 -12.13
N THR A 82 30.35 -11.04 -13.13
CA THR A 82 29.63 -12.14 -13.76
C THR A 82 30.36 -13.43 -13.44
N GLY A 83 29.86 -14.13 -12.41
CA GLY A 83 30.33 -15.46 -12.03
C GLY A 83 29.85 -16.53 -13.00
N HIS A 84 30.72 -16.97 -13.90
CA HIS A 84 30.57 -18.18 -14.71
C HIS A 84 31.12 -19.38 -13.91
N TYR A 85 30.26 -20.33 -13.54
CA TYR A 85 30.69 -21.64 -13.03
C TYR A 85 30.88 -22.59 -14.22
N SER A 86 32.14 -22.96 -14.50
CA SER A 86 32.51 -24.09 -15.35
C SER A 86 32.83 -25.29 -14.45
N ILE A 87 32.19 -26.43 -14.70
CA ILE A 87 32.53 -27.72 -14.08
C ILE A 87 33.59 -28.40 -14.96
N ASN A 88 34.71 -28.75 -14.34
CA ASN A 88 35.80 -29.54 -14.91
C ASN A 88 35.36 -30.98 -15.15
N ASP A 89 35.72 -31.53 -16.31
CA ASP A 89 35.89 -32.97 -16.49
C ASP A 89 37.35 -33.24 -16.87
N GLU A 90 38.09 -33.82 -15.91
CA GLU A 90 39.42 -34.37 -16.13
C GLU A 90 39.35 -35.90 -16.10
N ASN A 91 39.89 -36.50 -17.17
CA ASN A 91 40.62 -37.77 -17.20
C ASN A 91 39.93 -39.04 -16.70
N ARG A 92 39.72 -39.99 -17.62
CA ARG A 92 40.41 -41.30 -17.60
C ARG A 92 40.13 -42.08 -18.88
N GLY A 93 41.13 -42.15 -19.76
CA GLY A 93 41.24 -43.19 -20.77
C GLY A 93 42.10 -44.33 -20.21
N ASN A 94 41.58 -45.56 -20.23
CA ASN A 94 42.19 -46.73 -20.86
C ASN A 94 41.39 -48.00 -20.51
N ASP A 95 41.19 -48.82 -21.53
CA ASP A 95 41.19 -50.29 -21.50
C ASP A 95 40.28 -51.01 -20.50
N GLN A 96 39.21 -51.65 -21.00
CA GLN A 96 39.22 -53.10 -21.20
C GLN A 96 37.88 -53.60 -21.74
N SER A 97 37.99 -54.55 -22.67
CA SER A 97 36.94 -55.37 -23.26
C SER A 97 36.02 -55.98 -22.20
N HIS A 98 34.74 -55.59 -22.19
CA HIS A 98 33.67 -56.28 -21.49
C HIS A 98 32.59 -56.67 -22.50
N SER A 99 32.10 -57.90 -22.33
CA SER A 99 31.26 -58.66 -23.26
C SER A 99 29.81 -58.17 -23.27
N GLU A 100 29.14 -58.32 -24.42
CA GLU A 100 27.74 -57.93 -24.71
C GLU A 100 26.71 -58.41 -23.66
N ASP A 101 27.03 -59.40 -22.82
CA ASP A 101 26.15 -59.90 -21.76
C ASP A 101 26.06 -58.97 -20.52
N GLU A 102 27.05 -58.08 -20.26
CA GLU A 102 26.99 -57.13 -19.13
C GLU A 102 26.19 -55.86 -19.47
N GLU A 103 26.08 -55.49 -20.75
CA GLU A 103 25.28 -54.35 -21.21
C GLU A 103 23.77 -54.64 -21.11
N GLU A 104 23.32 -55.90 -21.27
CA GLU A 104 21.91 -56.27 -21.12
C GLU A 104 21.42 -56.21 -19.65
N GLU A 105 22.28 -56.54 -18.66
CA GLU A 105 21.91 -56.41 -17.23
C GLU A 105 21.87 -54.94 -16.78
N GLU A 106 22.76 -54.07 -17.29
CA GLU A 106 22.72 -52.63 -17.02
C GLU A 106 21.47 -51.96 -17.64
N GLU A 107 21.05 -52.36 -18.85
CA GLU A 107 19.80 -51.86 -19.45
C GLU A 107 18.54 -52.28 -18.66
N GLU A 108 18.49 -53.50 -18.11
CA GLU A 108 17.37 -53.95 -17.28
C GLU A 108 17.29 -53.17 -15.94
N ASP A 109 18.42 -52.85 -15.31
CA ASP A 109 18.50 -52.05 -14.09
C ASP A 109 18.10 -50.57 -14.34
N GLU A 110 18.50 -49.99 -15.48
CA GLU A 110 18.09 -48.64 -15.89
C GLU A 110 16.57 -48.55 -16.15
N GLU A 111 15.97 -49.56 -16.79
CA GLU A 111 14.52 -49.63 -16.99
C GLU A 111 13.77 -49.77 -15.64
N GLU A 112 14.27 -50.57 -14.70
CA GLU A 112 13.71 -50.68 -13.36
C GLU A 112 13.75 -49.35 -12.59
N GLU A 113 14.88 -48.62 -12.64
CA GLU A 113 15.00 -47.29 -12.03
C GLU A 113 14.04 -46.27 -12.67
N ALA A 114 13.91 -46.27 -14.00
CA ALA A 114 13.00 -45.39 -14.71
C ALA A 114 11.53 -45.63 -14.32
N VAL A 115 11.14 -46.90 -14.14
CA VAL A 115 9.79 -47.28 -13.66
C VAL A 115 9.58 -46.85 -12.20
N ARG A 116 10.58 -46.98 -11.33
CA ARG A 116 10.53 -46.50 -9.93
C ARG A 116 10.39 -44.97 -9.88
N HIS A 117 11.12 -44.25 -10.72
CA HIS A 117 11.01 -42.79 -10.86
C HIS A 117 9.61 -42.35 -11.33
N ARG A 118 9.03 -43.01 -12.34
CA ARG A 118 7.65 -42.75 -12.79
C ARG A 118 6.61 -43.01 -11.70
N LYS A 119 6.72 -44.13 -10.97
CA LYS A 119 5.82 -44.44 -9.83
C LYS A 119 5.95 -43.41 -8.71
N ARG A 120 7.17 -42.93 -8.41
CA ARG A 120 7.41 -41.88 -7.40
C ARG A 120 6.82 -40.53 -7.85
N ALA A 121 6.96 -40.17 -9.13
CA ALA A 121 6.35 -38.97 -9.71
C ALA A 121 4.81 -39.04 -9.70
N GLN A 122 4.21 -40.19 -10.03
CA GLN A 122 2.76 -40.41 -9.94
C GLN A 122 2.26 -40.32 -8.49
N ARG A 123 2.97 -40.91 -7.52
CA ARG A 123 2.63 -40.78 -6.09
C ARG A 123 2.74 -39.34 -5.59
N LYS A 124 3.77 -38.60 -6.00
CA LYS A 124 3.89 -37.16 -5.69
C LYS A 124 2.73 -36.35 -6.28
N ARG A 125 2.32 -36.64 -7.52
CA ARG A 125 1.13 -36.01 -8.14
C ARG A 125 -0.16 -36.36 -7.39
N ALA A 126 -0.39 -37.63 -7.09
CA ALA A 126 -1.59 -38.07 -6.36
C ALA A 126 -1.66 -37.48 -4.93
N ASN A 127 -0.54 -37.42 -4.21
CA ASN A 127 -0.49 -36.76 -2.90
C ASN A 127 -0.81 -35.26 -3.02
N ARG A 128 -0.26 -34.60 -4.05
CA ARG A 128 -0.51 -33.18 -4.30
C ARG A 128 -1.95 -32.90 -4.71
N ASP A 129 -2.57 -33.78 -5.50
CA ASP A 129 -3.99 -33.68 -5.86
C ASP A 129 -4.89 -33.85 -4.62
N GLN A 130 -4.52 -34.77 -3.71
CA GLN A 130 -5.23 -34.98 -2.45
C GLN A 130 -5.09 -33.78 -1.51
N GLU A 131 -3.86 -33.27 -1.31
CA GLU A 131 -3.55 -32.06 -0.53
C GLU A 131 -4.32 -30.85 -1.06
N SER A 132 -4.32 -30.64 -2.38
CA SER A 132 -5.12 -29.60 -3.05
C SER A 132 -6.62 -29.73 -2.76
N SER A 133 -7.17 -30.96 -2.75
CA SER A 133 -8.59 -31.19 -2.46
C SER A 133 -8.97 -30.92 -0.99
N ASP A 134 -8.08 -31.26 -0.05
CA ASP A 134 -8.29 -31.04 1.38
C ASP A 134 -8.18 -29.54 1.70
N GLU A 135 -7.26 -28.86 1.02
CA GLU A 135 -7.07 -27.43 1.09
C GLU A 135 -8.23 -26.61 0.49
N GLU A 136 -8.82 -27.07 -0.62
CA GLU A 136 -10.00 -26.43 -1.19
C GLU A 136 -11.21 -26.58 -0.24
N ARG A 137 -11.38 -27.75 0.38
CA ARG A 137 -12.40 -27.96 1.42
C ARG A 137 -12.16 -27.06 2.64
N ALA A 138 -10.93 -26.94 3.12
CA ALA A 138 -10.59 -26.05 4.22
C ALA A 138 -10.86 -24.57 3.89
N LEU A 139 -10.64 -24.16 2.64
CA LEU A 139 -10.96 -22.80 2.17
C LEU A 139 -12.48 -22.59 2.09
N ASP A 140 -13.23 -23.57 1.61
CA ASP A 140 -14.69 -23.51 1.59
C ASP A 140 -15.27 -23.43 3.00
N ASP A 141 -14.76 -24.23 3.95
CA ASP A 141 -15.15 -24.19 5.36
C ASP A 141 -14.79 -22.85 6.00
N TRP A 142 -13.59 -22.33 5.72
CA TRP A 142 -13.17 -21.01 6.20
C TRP A 142 -14.07 -19.90 5.65
N LEU A 143 -14.40 -19.93 4.35
CA LEU A 143 -15.26 -18.93 3.75
C LEU A 143 -16.71 -19.01 4.26
N ILE A 144 -17.19 -20.21 4.58
CA ILE A 144 -18.47 -20.38 5.27
C ILE A 144 -18.41 -19.77 6.68
N SER A 145 -17.30 -19.97 7.40
CA SER A 145 -17.07 -19.35 8.71
C SER A 145 -17.01 -17.82 8.63
N GLU A 146 -16.50 -17.28 7.52
CA GLU A 146 -16.43 -15.84 7.26
C GLU A 146 -17.82 -15.21 7.07
N LYS A 147 -18.80 -16.01 6.63
CA LYS A 147 -20.20 -15.59 6.46
C LYS A 147 -21.03 -15.74 7.74
N THR A 148 -20.44 -16.11 8.88
CA THR A 148 -21.20 -16.14 10.14
C THR A 148 -21.73 -14.75 10.46
N PRO A 149 -23.00 -14.62 10.91
CA PRO A 149 -23.57 -13.31 11.21
C PRO A 149 -22.74 -12.58 12.27
N LEU A 150 -22.16 -11.43 11.88
CA LEU A 150 -21.51 -10.54 12.84
C LEU A 150 -22.52 -10.01 13.87
N PRO A 151 -22.08 -9.71 15.11
CA PRO A 151 -22.91 -9.02 16.09
C PRO A 151 -23.54 -7.77 15.48
N PRO A 152 -24.77 -7.38 15.87
CA PRO A 152 -25.40 -6.19 15.33
C PRO A 152 -24.49 -4.97 15.54
N PRO A 153 -24.47 -4.02 14.60
CA PRO A 153 -23.57 -2.87 14.69
C PRO A 153 -23.83 -2.12 16.00
N GLN A 154 -22.76 -1.86 16.75
CA GLN A 154 -22.85 -1.16 18.04
C GLN A 154 -23.42 0.26 17.85
N TRP A 155 -23.04 0.92 16.76
CA TRP A 155 -23.53 2.24 16.42
C TRP A 155 -24.84 2.17 15.63
N ARG A 156 -25.83 2.95 16.07
CA ARG A 156 -27.18 3.01 15.46
C ARG A 156 -27.43 4.40 14.88
N ALA A 157 -27.55 4.48 13.56
CA ALA A 157 -27.63 5.75 12.83
C ALA A 157 -28.76 6.67 13.30
N LEU A 158 -29.98 6.15 13.48
CA LEU A 158 -31.13 6.96 13.88
C LEU A 158 -31.00 7.54 15.30
N SER A 159 -30.48 6.76 16.25
CA SER A 159 -30.25 7.26 17.61
C SER A 159 -29.10 8.28 17.63
N ALA A 160 -28.02 8.03 16.89
CA ALA A 160 -26.90 8.95 16.80
C ALA A 160 -27.30 10.26 16.11
N LEU A 161 -28.11 10.19 15.04
CA LEU A 161 -28.63 11.37 14.35
C LEU A 161 -29.56 12.19 15.27
N ARG A 162 -30.42 11.51 16.04
CA ARG A 162 -31.27 12.16 17.05
C ARG A 162 -30.41 12.83 18.14
N GLN A 163 -29.40 12.15 18.66
CA GLN A 163 -28.47 12.73 19.64
C GLN A 163 -27.74 13.95 19.07
N ARG A 164 -27.30 13.90 17.81
CA ARG A 164 -26.71 15.04 17.10
C ARG A 164 -27.68 16.22 17.00
N GLN A 165 -28.91 15.98 16.54
CA GLN A 165 -29.95 17.02 16.39
C GLN A 165 -30.34 17.66 17.74
N MET A 166 -30.28 16.89 18.82
CA MET A 166 -30.49 17.38 20.19
C MET A 166 -29.25 18.07 20.78
N GLY A 167 -28.13 18.16 20.04
CA GLY A 167 -26.87 18.72 20.53
C GLY A 167 -26.14 17.85 21.55
N SER A 168 -26.56 16.59 21.75
CA SER A 168 -26.01 15.68 22.76
C SER A 168 -24.77 14.90 22.30
N SER A 169 -24.49 14.86 20.99
CA SER A 169 -23.27 14.24 20.45
C SER A 169 -22.65 15.10 19.36
N THR A 170 -21.43 15.57 19.61
CA THR A 170 -20.55 16.20 18.61
C THR A 170 -19.75 15.18 17.80
N ARG A 171 -19.79 13.89 18.19
CA ARG A 171 -18.97 12.82 17.61
C ARG A 171 -19.68 12.03 16.52
N PHE A 172 -20.82 12.50 16.01
CA PHE A 172 -21.61 11.77 15.00
C PHE A 172 -20.78 11.33 13.79
N ILE A 173 -20.02 12.25 13.18
CA ILE A 173 -19.22 11.94 11.98
C ILE A 173 -18.09 10.98 12.35
N TYR A 174 -17.39 11.24 13.45
CA TYR A 174 -16.33 10.39 13.98
C TYR A 174 -16.82 8.94 14.17
N GLU A 175 -17.96 8.75 14.83
CA GLU A 175 -18.55 7.42 15.01
C GLU A 175 -19.07 6.81 13.71
N ALA A 176 -19.64 7.61 12.81
CA ALA A 176 -20.13 7.14 11.52
C ALA A 176 -19.00 6.61 10.62
N CYS A 177 -17.82 7.24 10.64
CA CYS A 177 -16.63 6.76 9.91
C CYS A 177 -16.18 5.37 10.39
N GLY A 178 -16.35 5.07 11.68
CA GLY A 178 -16.05 3.76 12.26
C GLY A 178 -17.22 2.77 12.22
N ALA A 179 -18.34 3.10 11.58
CA ALA A 179 -19.55 2.27 11.58
C ALA A 179 -19.56 1.26 10.43
N ARG A 180 -19.74 -0.02 10.75
CA ARG A 180 -19.81 -1.11 9.74
C ARG A 180 -20.85 -0.87 8.66
N GLY A 181 -22.01 -0.30 9.01
CA GLY A 181 -23.07 -0.02 8.04
C GLY A 181 -22.68 1.01 6.97
N PHE A 182 -21.75 1.93 7.27
CA PHE A 182 -21.21 2.86 6.27
C PHE A 182 -20.21 2.14 5.37
N VAL A 183 -19.28 1.37 5.96
CA VAL A 183 -18.29 0.58 5.22
C VAL A 183 -18.94 -0.39 4.22
N GLN A 184 -19.99 -1.09 4.64
CA GLN A 184 -20.77 -2.00 3.78
C GLN A 184 -21.46 -1.29 2.61
N ARG A 185 -21.56 0.04 2.62
CA ARG A 185 -22.22 0.83 1.58
C ARG A 185 -21.25 1.62 0.71
N PHE A 186 -19.95 1.41 0.87
CA PHE A 186 -18.97 2.04 0.00
C PHE A 186 -19.25 1.74 -1.47
N HIS A 187 -19.23 2.80 -2.27
CA HIS A 187 -19.46 2.76 -3.70
C HIS A 187 -18.58 3.82 -4.36
N LEU A 188 -18.14 3.54 -5.59
CA LEU A 188 -17.36 4.48 -6.39
C LEU A 188 -18.23 5.71 -6.68
N LEU A 189 -17.81 6.88 -6.23
CA LEU A 189 -18.51 8.13 -6.52
C LEU A 189 -18.07 8.71 -7.86
N HIS A 190 -16.75 8.81 -8.08
CA HIS A 190 -16.14 9.28 -9.32
C HIS A 190 -14.63 9.00 -9.36
N GLY A 191 -14.04 9.11 -10.55
CA GLY A 191 -12.60 9.23 -10.76
C GLY A 191 -12.15 10.70 -10.79
N LEU A 192 -10.84 10.92 -10.65
CA LEU A 192 -10.13 12.17 -10.92
C LEU A 192 -9.07 11.89 -11.98
N ASP A 193 -9.28 12.42 -13.17
CA ASP A 193 -8.40 12.24 -14.33
C ASP A 193 -7.45 13.44 -14.46
N GLY A 194 -6.15 13.18 -14.58
CA GLY A 194 -5.16 14.24 -14.87
C GLY A 194 -3.72 13.76 -14.98
N HIS A 195 -3.38 12.61 -14.38
CA HIS A 195 -2.08 12.00 -14.59
C HIS A 195 -1.99 11.25 -15.93
N SER A 196 -0.77 11.10 -16.42
CA SER A 196 -0.45 10.34 -17.64
C SER A 196 0.39 9.08 -17.38
N GLY A 197 0.75 8.85 -16.12
CA GLY A 197 1.43 7.66 -15.59
C GLY A 197 0.65 7.03 -14.42
N CYS A 198 1.07 5.86 -13.93
CA CYS A 198 0.40 5.21 -12.80
C CYS A 198 0.47 6.13 -11.57
N VAL A 199 -0.61 6.18 -10.79
CA VAL A 199 -0.65 7.03 -9.60
C VAL A 199 -0.22 6.22 -8.37
N ASN A 200 1.00 6.47 -7.88
CA ASN A 200 1.63 5.65 -6.84
C ASN A 200 1.34 6.13 -5.43
N THR A 201 0.91 7.38 -5.26
CA THR A 201 0.71 8.00 -3.95
C THR A 201 -0.54 8.85 -3.91
N LEU A 202 -1.20 8.80 -2.75
CA LEU A 202 -2.33 9.63 -2.38
C LEU A 202 -2.11 10.10 -0.95
N HIS A 203 -2.39 11.37 -0.67
CA HIS A 203 -2.34 11.89 0.70
C HIS A 203 -3.31 13.05 0.87
N PHE A 204 -4.28 12.90 1.78
CA PHE A 204 -5.12 14.02 2.18
C PHE A 204 -4.29 15.03 2.97
N ASN A 205 -4.59 16.31 2.84
CA ASN A 205 -4.05 17.29 3.79
C ASN A 205 -4.68 17.09 5.18
N GLN A 206 -4.10 17.70 6.22
CA GLN A 206 -4.54 17.52 7.61
C GLN A 206 -6.04 17.84 7.82
N ARG A 207 -6.56 18.80 7.05
CA ARG A 207 -7.98 19.21 7.09
C ARG A 207 -8.89 18.29 6.25
N GLY A 208 -8.34 17.47 5.36
CA GLY A 208 -9.08 16.63 4.41
C GLY A 208 -9.70 17.38 3.22
N THR A 209 -9.46 18.69 3.08
CA THR A 209 -10.05 19.51 2.01
C THR A 209 -9.37 19.29 0.64
N CYS A 210 -8.11 18.88 0.63
CA CYS A 210 -7.33 18.63 -0.58
C CYS A 210 -6.74 17.23 -0.55
N LEU A 211 -6.54 16.66 -1.74
CA LEU A 211 -5.87 15.38 -1.94
C LEU A 211 -4.64 15.62 -2.82
N ALA A 212 -3.45 15.20 -2.41
CA ALA A 212 -2.28 15.18 -3.28
C ALA A 212 -2.14 13.81 -3.93
N SER A 213 -1.77 13.78 -5.21
CA SER A 213 -1.38 12.57 -5.94
C SER A 213 -0.04 12.77 -6.63
N GLY A 214 0.75 11.70 -6.73
CA GLY A 214 2.03 11.67 -7.45
C GLY A 214 2.12 10.44 -8.33
N SER A 215 2.79 10.57 -9.47
CA SER A 215 2.72 9.59 -10.56
C SER A 215 4.07 9.34 -11.23
N ASP A 216 4.10 8.34 -12.11
CA ASP A 216 5.23 8.06 -13.01
C ASP A 216 5.47 9.13 -14.06
N ASP A 217 4.48 10.00 -14.28
CA ASP A 217 4.63 11.17 -15.16
C ASP A 217 5.49 12.29 -14.55
N LEU A 218 6.09 12.04 -13.38
CA LEU A 218 6.98 12.94 -12.63
C LEU A 218 6.26 14.17 -12.03
N LYS A 219 4.94 14.23 -12.14
CA LYS A 219 4.15 15.35 -11.61
C LYS A 219 3.52 15.01 -10.27
N VAL A 220 3.20 16.08 -9.54
CA VAL A 220 2.30 16.04 -8.40
C VAL A 220 1.09 16.93 -8.70
N VAL A 221 -0.09 16.37 -8.47
CA VAL A 221 -1.37 17.08 -8.62
C VAL A 221 -2.02 17.20 -7.25
N VAL A 222 -2.43 18.41 -6.89
CA VAL A 222 -3.27 18.68 -5.72
C VAL A 222 -4.69 18.92 -6.21
N TRP A 223 -5.64 18.17 -5.66
CA TRP A 223 -7.03 18.13 -6.06
C TRP A 223 -7.92 18.80 -5.03
N ASP A 224 -8.87 19.59 -5.51
CA ASP A 224 -10.18 19.71 -4.86
C ASP A 224 -10.99 18.48 -5.29
N TRP A 225 -10.90 17.44 -4.46
CA TRP A 225 -11.52 16.15 -4.74
C TRP A 225 -13.04 16.21 -4.73
N VAL A 226 -13.64 17.18 -4.03
CA VAL A 226 -15.09 17.40 -3.99
C VAL A 226 -15.57 18.01 -5.30
N ARG A 227 -14.87 19.03 -5.81
CA ARG A 227 -15.19 19.71 -7.07
C ARG A 227 -14.68 18.96 -8.30
N ARG A 228 -13.91 17.89 -8.12
CA ARG A 228 -13.28 17.08 -9.18
C ARG A 228 -12.36 17.90 -10.07
N LYS A 229 -11.59 18.81 -9.47
CA LYS A 229 -10.70 19.72 -10.20
C LYS A 229 -9.28 19.68 -9.62
N PRO A 230 -8.25 19.67 -10.48
CA PRO A 230 -6.91 19.99 -10.03
C PRO A 230 -6.89 21.47 -9.62
N VAL A 231 -6.42 21.75 -8.41
CA VAL A 231 -6.20 23.13 -7.91
C VAL A 231 -4.75 23.57 -8.11
N LEU A 232 -3.82 22.62 -8.18
CA LEU A 232 -2.41 22.84 -8.47
C LEU A 232 -1.85 21.59 -9.17
N GLU A 233 -1.03 21.80 -10.19
CA GLU A 233 -0.22 20.77 -10.85
C GLU A 233 1.19 21.31 -11.00
N PHE A 234 2.20 20.50 -10.66
CA PHE A 234 3.60 20.91 -10.80
C PHE A 234 4.53 19.73 -11.06
N GLU A 235 5.66 20.01 -11.71
CA GLU A 235 6.76 19.08 -11.88
C GLU A 235 7.46 18.85 -10.54
N SER A 236 7.51 17.60 -10.07
CA SER A 236 8.10 17.26 -8.77
C SER A 236 9.61 17.56 -8.69
N GLY A 237 10.28 17.67 -9.85
CA GLY A 237 11.73 17.76 -9.99
C GLY A 237 12.46 16.42 -9.80
N HIS A 238 11.73 15.32 -9.61
CA HIS A 238 12.29 13.97 -9.66
C HIS A 238 12.59 13.56 -11.11
N LYS A 239 13.55 12.64 -11.25
CA LYS A 239 13.98 12.08 -12.55
C LYS A 239 13.37 10.71 -12.85
N SER A 240 12.61 10.17 -11.90
CA SER A 240 11.94 8.87 -12.00
C SER A 240 10.67 8.87 -11.14
N ASN A 241 9.91 7.78 -11.18
CA ASN A 241 8.55 7.68 -10.64
C ASN A 241 8.44 8.22 -9.21
N VAL A 242 7.47 9.11 -8.99
CA VAL A 242 7.18 9.65 -7.65
C VAL A 242 6.45 8.57 -6.87
N PHE A 243 7.09 8.04 -5.82
CA PHE A 243 6.56 6.97 -4.99
C PHE A 243 5.73 7.46 -3.83
N GLN A 244 6.08 8.63 -3.27
CA GLN A 244 5.27 9.26 -2.25
C GLN A 244 5.29 10.78 -2.34
N ALA A 245 4.15 11.39 -2.03
CA ALA A 245 3.92 12.82 -1.98
C ALA A 245 2.96 13.10 -0.81
N LYS A 246 3.42 13.80 0.24
CA LYS A 246 2.63 14.04 1.46
C LYS A 246 2.73 15.48 1.93
N PHE A 247 1.60 16.05 2.32
CA PHE A 247 1.56 17.31 3.06
C PHE A 247 2.25 17.14 4.42
N LEU A 248 3.13 18.05 4.78
CA LEU A 248 3.65 18.08 6.14
C LEU A 248 2.54 18.56 7.09
N PRO A 249 2.39 17.93 8.28
CA PRO A 249 1.37 18.34 9.22
C PRO A 249 1.69 19.73 9.78
N ASN A 250 0.68 20.48 10.22
CA ASN A 250 0.85 21.82 10.82
C ASN A 250 1.57 22.86 9.94
N SER A 251 1.81 22.59 8.65
CA SER A 251 2.45 23.53 7.72
C SER A 251 1.44 24.45 7.01
N GLY A 252 0.15 24.41 7.37
CA GLY A 252 -0.91 25.14 6.67
C GLY A 252 -0.99 24.81 5.17
N ASP A 253 -0.74 23.55 4.82
CA ASP A 253 -0.70 23.02 3.45
C ASP A 253 0.37 23.66 2.53
N SER A 254 1.29 24.44 3.12
CA SER A 254 2.34 25.16 2.37
C SER A 254 3.58 24.33 2.04
N THR A 255 3.67 23.08 2.52
CA THR A 255 4.85 22.25 2.35
C THR A 255 4.45 20.81 2.07
N LEU A 256 5.05 20.24 1.03
CA LEU A 256 4.82 18.86 0.61
C LEU A 256 6.17 18.14 0.47
N ALA A 257 6.34 17.02 1.17
CA ALA A 257 7.51 16.16 1.06
C ALA A 257 7.27 15.02 0.06
N MET A 258 8.28 14.72 -0.76
CA MET A 258 8.20 13.74 -1.83
C MET A 258 9.41 12.80 -1.80
N CYS A 259 9.20 11.54 -2.19
CA CYS A 259 10.26 10.60 -2.46
C CYS A 259 9.97 9.79 -3.73
N ALA A 260 11.02 9.31 -4.37
CA ALA A 260 10.92 8.70 -5.68
C ALA A 260 11.95 7.59 -5.91
N ARG A 261 11.80 6.92 -7.06
CA ARG A 261 12.73 5.87 -7.49
C ARG A 261 14.15 6.35 -7.74
N ASP A 262 14.36 7.62 -8.05
CA ASP A 262 15.69 8.20 -8.22
C ASP A 262 16.48 8.34 -6.89
N GLY A 263 15.93 7.85 -5.79
CA GLY A 263 16.50 7.91 -4.45
C GLY A 263 16.47 9.29 -3.81
N GLN A 264 15.99 10.31 -4.52
CA GLN A 264 15.89 11.64 -3.96
C GLN A 264 14.71 11.73 -3.00
N VAL A 265 14.91 12.54 -1.97
CA VAL A 265 13.83 13.10 -1.18
C VAL A 265 13.80 14.60 -1.47
N ARG A 266 12.65 15.10 -1.89
CA ARG A 266 12.44 16.50 -2.28
C ARG A 266 11.33 17.12 -1.46
N VAL A 267 11.37 18.43 -1.27
CA VAL A 267 10.32 19.21 -0.62
C VAL A 267 9.87 20.31 -1.57
N ALA A 268 8.56 20.44 -1.74
CA ALA A 268 7.91 21.49 -2.51
C ALA A 268 7.37 22.57 -1.57
N GLU A 269 7.69 23.84 -1.88
CA GLU A 269 7.11 25.01 -1.21
C GLU A 269 5.88 25.47 -2.00
N LEU A 270 4.72 25.36 -1.36
CA LEU A 270 3.43 25.70 -1.95
C LEU A 270 2.98 27.07 -1.45
N SER A 271 2.50 27.91 -2.36
CA SER A 271 1.93 29.22 -2.02
C SER A 271 0.44 29.11 -1.68
N ALA A 272 -0.07 30.10 -0.95
CA ALA A 272 -1.50 30.25 -0.72
C ALA A 272 -2.31 30.50 -2.02
N THR A 273 -1.66 30.94 -3.10
CA THR A 273 -2.30 31.17 -4.41
C THR A 273 -2.26 29.92 -5.29
N HIS A 274 -2.11 28.74 -4.71
CA HIS A 274 -2.04 27.45 -5.42
C HIS A 274 -0.96 27.42 -6.51
N CYS A 275 0.23 27.95 -6.24
CA CYS A 275 1.39 27.75 -7.09
C CYS A 275 2.54 27.08 -6.33
N CYS A 276 3.28 26.20 -7.01
CA CYS A 276 4.54 25.67 -6.49
C CYS A 276 5.64 26.71 -6.74
N LYS A 277 6.28 27.21 -5.69
CA LYS A 277 7.35 28.20 -5.81
C LYS A 277 8.66 27.55 -6.26
N ASN A 278 8.99 26.41 -5.65
CA ASN A 278 10.22 25.66 -5.91
C ASN A 278 10.10 24.24 -5.35
N THR A 279 10.88 23.31 -5.91
CA THR A 279 11.15 21.99 -5.33
C THR A 279 12.64 21.85 -5.01
N LYS A 280 12.96 21.48 -3.77
CA LYS A 280 14.34 21.41 -3.27
C LYS A 280 14.69 19.97 -2.89
N ARG A 281 15.86 19.48 -3.30
CA ARG A 281 16.38 18.18 -2.84
C ARG A 281 16.90 18.32 -1.41
N VAL A 282 16.40 17.48 -0.50
CA VAL A 282 16.77 17.50 0.93
C VAL A 282 17.55 16.26 1.36
N ALA A 283 17.37 15.11 0.69
CA ALA A 283 18.16 13.89 0.94
C ALA A 283 18.39 13.10 -0.37
N GLN A 284 19.32 12.15 -0.32
CA GLN A 284 19.64 11.22 -1.42
C GLN A 284 19.99 9.84 -0.84
N HIS A 285 19.14 8.85 -1.11
CA HIS A 285 19.41 7.43 -0.89
C HIS A 285 20.25 6.83 -2.02
N LYS A 286 20.97 5.74 -1.72
CA LYS A 286 21.70 4.91 -2.70
C LYS A 286 20.81 3.77 -3.22
N GLY A 287 19.80 4.13 -3.99
CA GLY A 287 18.71 3.23 -4.41
C GLY A 287 17.37 3.94 -4.26
N ALA A 288 16.26 3.28 -4.55
CA ALA A 288 14.97 3.93 -4.47
C ALA A 288 14.59 4.34 -3.03
N SER A 289 13.92 5.49 -2.90
CA SER A 289 13.30 5.93 -1.65
C SER A 289 11.81 5.65 -1.72
N HIS A 290 11.34 4.60 -1.03
CA HIS A 290 9.98 4.09 -1.18
C HIS A 290 8.94 4.83 -0.35
N LYS A 291 9.27 5.23 0.89
CA LYS A 291 8.27 5.75 1.82
C LYS A 291 8.82 6.80 2.78
N LEU A 292 7.96 7.76 3.09
CA LEU A 292 8.13 8.80 4.11
C LEU A 292 7.25 8.49 5.32
N ALA A 293 7.78 8.77 6.51
CA ALA A 293 7.01 8.78 7.74
C ALA A 293 7.00 10.19 8.32
N LEU A 294 5.79 10.77 8.40
CA LEU A 294 5.57 12.09 8.97
C LEU A 294 5.53 12.00 10.48
N GLU A 295 6.08 13.02 11.15
CA GLU A 295 5.89 13.20 12.59
C GLU A 295 4.60 14.01 12.81
N PRO A 296 3.57 13.49 13.51
CA PRO A 296 2.23 14.07 13.55
C PRO A 296 2.16 15.56 13.93
N ASP A 297 3.04 16.02 14.81
CA ASP A 297 3.01 17.38 15.34
C ASP A 297 4.04 18.32 14.71
N SER A 298 4.88 17.84 13.78
CA SER A 298 5.98 18.64 13.26
C SER A 298 5.75 19.17 11.84
N PRO A 299 5.84 20.50 11.63
CA PRO A 299 5.78 21.09 10.30
C PRO A 299 7.08 21.00 9.51
N CYS A 300 8.13 20.42 10.09
CA CYS A 300 9.49 20.53 9.55
C CYS A 300 10.33 19.26 9.68
N THR A 301 9.87 18.25 10.43
CA THR A 301 10.60 16.98 10.61
C THR A 301 9.82 15.80 10.07
N PHE A 302 10.52 14.90 9.40
CA PHE A 302 9.99 13.63 8.90
C PHE A 302 11.13 12.65 8.63
N LEU A 303 10.80 11.37 8.46
CA LEU A 303 11.75 10.32 8.14
C LEU A 303 11.56 9.83 6.71
N SER A 304 12.64 9.36 6.09
CA SER A 304 12.60 8.63 4.81
C SER A 304 13.32 7.30 4.93
N ALA A 305 12.84 6.28 4.22
CA ALA A 305 13.46 4.97 4.13
C ALA A 305 13.70 4.57 2.67
N GLY A 306 14.83 3.93 2.41
CA GLY A 306 15.23 3.51 1.06
C GLY A 306 15.84 2.11 1.00
N GLU A 307 16.06 1.65 -0.24
CA GLU A 307 16.63 0.32 -0.55
C GLU A 307 18.09 0.17 -0.12
N ASP A 308 18.77 1.27 0.17
CA ASP A 308 20.12 1.30 0.74
C ASP A 308 20.19 0.89 2.22
N ALA A 309 19.06 0.46 2.78
CA ALA A 309 18.83 0.13 4.18
C ALA A 309 18.93 1.32 5.14
N VAL A 310 18.98 2.54 4.61
CA VAL A 310 19.14 3.76 5.41
C VAL A 310 17.78 4.31 5.77
N VAL A 311 17.67 4.80 7.02
CA VAL A 311 16.64 5.75 7.42
C VAL A 311 17.30 7.12 7.60
N PHE A 312 16.85 8.12 6.86
CA PHE A 312 17.21 9.51 7.12
C PHE A 312 16.19 10.14 8.05
N THR A 313 16.67 10.99 8.95
CA THR A 313 15.85 12.01 9.60
C THR A 313 16.08 13.34 8.90
N ILE A 314 15.00 13.99 8.49
CA ILE A 314 15.01 15.26 7.78
C ILE A 314 14.46 16.32 8.73
N ASP A 315 15.21 17.40 8.96
CA ASP A 315 14.79 18.60 9.67
C ASP A 315 15.02 19.82 8.77
N LEU A 316 13.92 20.37 8.24
CA LEU A 316 13.96 21.48 7.27
C LEU A 316 14.46 22.80 7.84
N ARG A 317 14.69 22.88 9.16
CA ARG A 317 15.26 24.07 9.83
C ARG A 317 16.79 24.08 9.81
N GLN A 318 17.41 22.95 9.52
CA GLN A 318 18.87 22.82 9.50
C GLN A 318 19.43 23.17 8.12
N ASP A 319 20.63 23.77 8.09
CA ASP A 319 21.34 24.10 6.83
C ASP A 319 21.58 22.85 5.96
N ARG A 320 21.85 21.72 6.62
CA ARG A 320 21.88 20.38 6.01
C ARG A 320 20.70 19.59 6.57
N PRO A 321 19.57 19.53 5.85
CA PRO A 321 18.33 19.05 6.43
C PRO A 321 18.35 17.55 6.73
N ALA A 322 19.08 16.74 5.97
CA ALA A 322 19.12 15.29 6.18
C ALA A 322 20.32 14.83 7.01
N SER A 323 20.06 13.95 7.97
CA SER A 323 21.07 13.20 8.71
C SER A 323 20.71 11.72 8.77
N ARG A 324 21.74 10.86 8.70
CA ARG A 324 21.56 9.41 8.73
C ARG A 324 21.19 8.98 10.15
N LEU A 325 19.97 8.47 10.34
CA LEU A 325 19.47 8.04 11.65
C LEU A 325 19.91 6.61 12.00
N VAL A 326 19.72 5.67 11.07
CA VAL A 326 20.12 4.26 11.26
C VAL A 326 20.36 3.57 9.92
N VAL A 327 21.20 2.53 9.91
CA VAL A 327 21.32 1.56 8.81
C VAL A 327 20.76 0.24 9.29
N THR A 328 19.64 -0.19 8.71
CA THR A 328 18.98 -1.43 9.10
C THR A 328 19.76 -2.64 8.59
N LYS A 329 20.09 -3.55 9.50
CA LYS A 329 20.84 -4.77 9.19
C LYS A 329 20.21 -5.97 9.85
N GLU A 330 20.27 -7.09 9.16
CA GLU A 330 20.05 -8.42 9.72
C GLU A 330 21.39 -9.14 9.79
N LYS A 331 21.87 -9.40 11.01
CA LYS A 331 23.27 -9.80 11.23
C LYS A 331 24.19 -8.74 10.61
N GLU A 332 25.03 -9.12 9.65
CA GLU A 332 25.94 -8.22 8.92
C GLU A 332 25.37 -7.71 7.58
N SER A 333 24.24 -8.26 7.13
CA SER A 333 23.66 -7.93 5.82
C SER A 333 22.71 -6.74 5.92
N LYS A 334 22.86 -5.77 5.02
CA LYS A 334 21.93 -4.65 4.88
C LYS A 334 20.58 -5.15 4.37
N VAL A 335 19.50 -4.59 4.91
CA VAL A 335 18.12 -4.93 4.51
C VAL A 335 17.50 -3.72 3.84
N GLY A 336 17.27 -3.78 2.53
CA GLY A 336 16.60 -2.71 1.80
C GLY A 336 15.21 -2.46 2.34
N LEU A 337 14.83 -1.20 2.54
CA LEU A 337 13.58 -0.83 3.19
C LEU A 337 12.53 -0.40 2.15
N TYR A 338 11.34 -0.96 2.25
CA TYR A 338 10.20 -0.62 1.41
C TYR A 338 9.17 0.24 2.16
N THR A 339 9.17 0.19 3.49
CA THR A 339 8.15 0.86 4.29
C THR A 339 8.69 1.34 5.63
N ILE A 340 8.18 2.49 6.06
CA ILE A 340 8.44 3.12 7.36
C ILE A 340 7.14 3.78 7.87
N TYR A 341 6.97 3.81 9.19
CA TYR A 341 5.87 4.51 9.85
C TYR A 341 6.27 4.94 11.28
N VAL A 342 5.98 6.19 11.66
CA VAL A 342 6.22 6.73 13.02
C VAL A 342 5.03 6.37 13.90
N ASN A 343 5.29 5.90 15.12
CA ASN A 343 4.22 5.60 16.06
C ASN A 343 3.49 6.91 16.44
N PRO A 344 2.16 7.01 16.22
CA PRO A 344 1.43 8.26 16.41
C PRO A 344 1.31 8.69 17.87
N ALA A 345 1.38 7.76 18.83
CA ALA A 345 1.35 8.07 20.26
C ALA A 345 2.76 8.24 20.85
N ASN A 346 3.74 7.48 20.37
CA ASN A 346 5.13 7.55 20.80
C ASN A 346 6.01 8.02 19.63
N THR A 347 6.02 9.32 19.34
CA THR A 347 6.67 9.89 18.14
C THR A 347 8.18 9.61 18.04
N TYR A 348 8.82 9.31 19.18
CA TYR A 348 10.22 8.87 19.25
C TYR A 348 10.43 7.42 18.80
N GLN A 349 9.37 6.66 18.49
CA GLN A 349 9.46 5.31 17.92
C GLN A 349 9.00 5.30 16.47
N PHE A 350 9.66 4.48 15.66
CA PHE A 350 9.24 4.21 14.29
C PHE A 350 9.46 2.73 13.95
N ALA A 351 8.64 2.21 13.04
CA ALA A 351 8.76 0.85 12.52
C ALA A 351 9.23 0.88 11.07
N VAL A 352 10.03 -0.11 10.67
CA VAL A 352 10.47 -0.34 9.28
C VAL A 352 10.29 -1.79 8.88
N GLY A 353 10.16 -2.00 7.57
CA GLY A 353 10.09 -3.31 6.92
C GLY A 353 10.56 -3.20 5.47
N GLY A 354 10.92 -4.33 4.86
CA GLY A 354 11.39 -4.35 3.48
C GLY A 354 11.79 -5.73 2.98
N ARG A 355 13.02 -5.87 2.49
CA ARG A 355 13.60 -7.07 1.84
C ARG A 355 13.92 -8.22 2.83
N ASP A 356 13.06 -8.41 3.83
CA ASP A 356 12.99 -9.60 4.68
C ASP A 356 11.66 -9.65 5.44
N GLN A 357 11.47 -10.72 6.22
CA GLN A 357 10.22 -11.01 6.92
C GLN A 357 10.08 -10.31 8.29
N PHE A 358 10.96 -9.37 8.63
CA PHE A 358 11.06 -8.85 9.99
C PHE A 358 10.62 -7.39 10.10
N VAL A 359 9.54 -7.18 10.84
CA VAL A 359 9.11 -5.86 11.29
C VAL A 359 10.04 -5.40 12.39
N ARG A 360 10.71 -4.26 12.23
CA ARG A 360 11.66 -3.72 13.22
C ARG A 360 11.17 -2.40 13.77
N ILE A 361 11.09 -2.28 15.09
CA ILE A 361 10.79 -1.04 15.80
C ILE A 361 12.10 -0.49 16.37
N TYR A 362 12.34 0.80 16.17
CA TYR A 362 13.46 1.55 16.72
C TYR A 362 12.95 2.64 17.68
N ASP A 363 13.75 2.98 18.69
CA ASP A 363 13.59 4.18 19.51
C ASP A 363 14.67 5.19 19.12
N GLN A 364 14.27 6.31 18.54
CA GLN A 364 15.16 7.37 18.05
C GLN A 364 16.11 7.91 19.13
N ARG A 365 15.70 7.83 20.41
CA ARG A 365 16.49 8.34 21.54
C ARG A 365 17.62 7.38 21.93
N LYS A 366 17.56 6.12 21.49
CA LYS A 366 18.49 5.06 21.89
C LYS A 366 18.69 4.04 20.76
N ILE A 367 19.28 4.49 19.66
CA ILE A 367 19.78 3.60 18.61
C ILE A 367 21.24 3.26 18.90
N ASN A 368 21.48 2.06 19.43
CA ASN A 368 22.84 1.58 19.68
C ASN A 368 23.16 0.43 18.73
N GLU A 369 23.95 0.70 17.69
CA GLU A 369 24.32 -0.28 16.66
C GLU A 369 25.00 -1.53 17.24
N ASN A 370 25.69 -1.42 18.39
CA ASN A 370 26.36 -2.55 19.04
C ASN A 370 25.41 -3.49 19.79
N VAL A 371 24.15 -3.10 19.97
CA VAL A 371 23.14 -3.88 20.69
C VAL A 371 21.97 -4.14 19.75
N ASN A 372 21.86 -5.36 19.24
CA ASN A 372 20.79 -5.78 18.32
C ASN A 372 20.66 -4.85 17.10
N ASN A 373 21.77 -4.31 16.57
CA ASN A 373 21.76 -3.32 15.48
C ASN A 373 20.89 -2.08 15.77
N GLY A 374 20.67 -1.74 17.04
CA GLY A 374 19.82 -0.64 17.48
C GLY A 374 18.31 -0.96 17.51
N VAL A 375 17.90 -2.16 17.11
CA VAL A 375 16.49 -2.57 17.07
C VAL A 375 15.95 -2.75 18.49
N LEU A 376 14.85 -2.06 18.81
CA LEU A 376 14.16 -2.17 20.10
C LEU A 376 13.33 -3.45 20.19
N LYS A 377 12.54 -3.73 19.14
CA LYS A 377 11.70 -4.93 19.01
C LYS A 377 11.64 -5.36 17.56
N LYS A 378 11.50 -6.66 17.36
CA LYS A 378 11.45 -7.36 16.10
C LYS A 378 10.27 -8.34 16.14
N PHE A 379 9.39 -8.24 15.15
CA PHE A 379 8.23 -9.12 15.02
C PHE A 379 8.28 -9.83 13.67
N CYS A 380 7.83 -11.09 13.66
CA CYS A 380 7.68 -11.90 12.46
C CYS A 380 6.71 -13.04 12.77
N PRO A 381 5.78 -13.39 11.87
CA PRO A 381 4.95 -14.58 12.04
C PRO A 381 5.86 -15.81 12.19
N HIS A 382 5.66 -16.64 13.21
CA HIS A 382 6.66 -17.69 13.54
C HIS A 382 6.90 -18.68 12.39
N HIS A 383 5.86 -18.97 11.60
CA HIS A 383 5.98 -19.83 10.42
C HIS A 383 6.87 -19.25 9.29
N LEU A 384 7.03 -17.93 9.21
CA LEU A 384 7.90 -17.26 8.22
C LEU A 384 9.37 -17.18 8.69
N VAL A 385 9.64 -17.40 9.98
CA VAL A 385 11.01 -17.43 10.50
C VAL A 385 11.76 -18.65 9.97
N THR A 386 11.08 -19.79 9.85
CA THR A 386 11.65 -21.07 9.38
C THR A 386 11.37 -21.37 7.91
N SER A 387 10.60 -20.50 7.22
CA SER A 387 10.26 -20.69 5.81
C SER A 387 11.51 -20.60 4.93
N GLU A 388 11.63 -21.53 3.97
CA GLU A 388 12.67 -21.46 2.93
C GLU A 388 12.42 -20.27 1.99
N ALA A 389 11.15 -19.96 1.73
CA ALA A 389 10.74 -18.79 0.97
C ALA A 389 10.72 -17.56 1.88
N LYS A 390 11.59 -16.59 1.60
CA LYS A 390 11.64 -15.32 2.34
C LYS A 390 10.56 -14.37 1.83
N ALA A 391 9.54 -14.14 2.66
CA ALA A 391 8.55 -13.11 2.42
C ALA A 391 9.15 -11.71 2.67
N ASN A 392 8.81 -10.75 1.83
CA ASN A 392 9.17 -9.33 2.00
C ASN A 392 8.01 -8.57 2.61
N ILE A 393 8.28 -7.55 3.43
CA ILE A 393 7.23 -6.67 3.96
C ILE A 393 7.00 -5.52 2.97
N THR A 394 5.81 -5.44 2.40
CA THR A 394 5.46 -4.41 1.41
C THR A 394 4.94 -3.13 2.07
N CYS A 395 4.22 -3.22 3.19
CA CYS A 395 3.71 -2.04 3.89
C CYS A 395 3.52 -2.26 5.40
N LEU A 396 3.81 -1.20 6.18
CA LEU A 396 3.59 -1.10 7.62
C LEU A 396 2.79 0.16 7.97
N VAL A 397 1.84 0.01 8.89
CA VAL A 397 1.01 1.10 9.44
C VAL A 397 0.69 0.83 10.92
N TYR A 398 0.89 1.84 11.78
CA TYR A 398 0.44 1.78 13.18
C TYR A 398 -1.06 2.08 13.30
N SER A 399 -1.71 1.51 14.31
CA SER A 399 -3.07 1.90 14.71
C SER A 399 -3.11 3.36 15.18
N HIS A 400 -4.30 3.95 15.23
CA HIS A 400 -4.51 5.35 15.62
C HIS A 400 -3.87 5.76 16.96
N ASP A 401 -3.74 4.81 17.89
CA ASP A 401 -3.16 4.95 19.23
C ASP A 401 -1.73 4.38 19.33
N GLY A 402 -1.18 3.83 18.24
CA GLY A 402 0.16 3.23 18.20
C GLY A 402 0.33 1.92 18.97
N SER A 403 -0.77 1.33 19.49
CA SER A 403 -0.73 0.09 20.28
C SER A 403 -0.61 -1.17 19.40
N GLU A 404 -1.00 -1.09 18.14
CA GLU A 404 -0.97 -2.19 17.18
C GLU A 404 -0.22 -1.79 15.91
N LEU A 405 0.40 -2.75 15.25
CA LEU A 405 1.17 -2.57 14.03
C LEU A 405 0.72 -3.58 12.98
N LEU A 406 0.19 -3.07 11.87
CA LEU A 406 -0.29 -3.86 10.75
C LEU A 406 0.82 -4.00 9.71
N ALA A 407 1.05 -5.22 9.23
CA ALA A 407 2.10 -5.56 8.28
C ALA A 407 1.54 -6.39 7.13
N SER A 408 1.73 -5.92 5.90
CA SER A 408 1.45 -6.68 4.68
C SER A 408 2.71 -7.34 4.16
N TYR A 409 2.63 -8.63 3.84
CA TYR A 409 3.74 -9.43 3.35
C TYR A 409 3.49 -9.84 1.90
N ASN A 410 4.57 -9.90 1.13
CA ASN A 410 4.53 -10.45 -0.20
C ASN A 410 4.33 -11.97 -0.19
N ASP A 411 3.53 -12.45 -1.13
CA ASP A 411 3.07 -13.82 -1.31
C ASP A 411 2.41 -14.43 -0.05
N GLU A 412 1.98 -13.55 0.86
CA GLU A 412 1.49 -13.90 2.19
C GLU A 412 0.29 -13.03 2.58
N ASP A 413 -0.23 -13.27 3.78
CA ASP A 413 -1.36 -12.54 4.32
C ASP A 413 -0.94 -11.26 5.08
N ILE A 414 -1.93 -10.51 5.58
CA ILE A 414 -1.69 -9.33 6.42
C ILE A 414 -1.75 -9.75 7.89
N TYR A 415 -0.78 -9.30 8.69
CA TYR A 415 -0.65 -9.65 10.09
C TYR A 415 -0.71 -8.41 10.99
N LEU A 416 -1.39 -8.54 12.14
CA LEU A 416 -1.48 -7.49 13.16
C LEU A 416 -0.64 -7.89 14.37
N PHE A 417 0.33 -7.07 14.75
CA PHE A 417 1.15 -7.25 15.94
C PHE A 417 0.74 -6.27 17.03
N ASN A 418 0.92 -6.66 18.30
CA ASN A 418 0.80 -5.73 19.42
C ASN A 418 2.16 -5.08 19.66
N SER A 419 2.26 -3.76 19.54
CA SER A 419 3.52 -3.03 19.74
C SER A 419 4.01 -3.11 21.19
N SER A 420 3.11 -3.37 22.15
CA SER A 420 3.46 -3.52 23.57
C SER A 420 4.05 -4.90 23.91
N HIS A 421 3.81 -5.94 23.11
CA HIS A 421 4.35 -7.28 23.36
C HIS A 421 5.88 -7.31 23.35
N SER A 422 6.46 -8.38 23.93
CA SER A 422 7.90 -8.60 23.96
C SER A 422 8.48 -8.82 22.56
N ASP A 423 9.80 -8.61 22.43
CA ASP A 423 10.55 -8.95 21.23
C ASP A 423 10.30 -10.41 20.80
N GLY A 424 10.09 -10.66 19.51
CA GLY A 424 9.79 -11.98 18.95
C GLY A 424 8.37 -12.53 19.16
N ALA A 425 7.43 -11.73 19.69
CA ALA A 425 6.06 -12.18 19.89
C ALA A 425 5.32 -12.49 18.57
N GLU A 426 4.42 -13.47 18.63
CA GLU A 426 3.55 -13.85 17.51
C GLU A 426 2.50 -12.75 17.22
N TYR A 427 1.99 -12.73 16.00
CA TYR A 427 0.89 -11.86 15.61
C TYR A 427 -0.40 -12.14 16.42
N ILE A 428 -1.24 -11.12 16.59
CA ILE A 428 -2.55 -11.22 17.23
C ILE A 428 -3.62 -11.70 16.24
N LYS A 429 -3.58 -11.17 15.00
CA LYS A 429 -4.58 -11.40 13.96
C LYS A 429 -3.96 -11.55 12.58
N ARG A 430 -4.65 -12.29 11.71
CA ARG A 430 -4.28 -12.55 10.32
C ARG A 430 -5.50 -12.30 9.43
N TYR A 431 -5.32 -11.48 8.40
CA TYR A 431 -6.37 -11.14 7.43
C TYR A 431 -6.07 -11.78 6.08
N LYS A 432 -6.97 -12.65 5.61
CA LYS A 432 -6.78 -13.51 4.44
C LYS A 432 -7.67 -13.09 3.27
N GLY A 433 -7.30 -13.56 2.07
CA GLY A 433 -8.13 -13.50 0.85
C GLY A 433 -7.62 -12.55 -0.23
N HIS A 434 -6.84 -11.53 0.14
CA HIS A 434 -6.19 -10.63 -0.81
C HIS A 434 -4.96 -11.28 -1.47
N ARG A 435 -4.47 -10.67 -2.56
CA ARG A 435 -3.24 -11.07 -3.26
C ARG A 435 -2.25 -9.91 -3.26
N ASN A 436 -1.04 -10.19 -2.82
CA ASN A 436 0.09 -9.29 -2.82
C ASN A 436 1.30 -10.12 -3.29
N ASN A 437 1.55 -10.17 -4.58
CA ASN A 437 2.68 -10.87 -5.20
C ASN A 437 3.44 -9.93 -6.15
N ALA A 438 2.70 -9.26 -7.04
CA ALA A 438 3.28 -8.60 -8.22
C ALA A 438 3.71 -7.16 -7.95
N THR A 439 3.10 -6.44 -7.01
CA THR A 439 3.45 -5.05 -6.70
C THR A 439 3.42 -4.78 -5.21
N VAL A 440 4.12 -3.73 -4.78
CA VAL A 440 4.07 -3.26 -3.38
C VAL A 440 2.65 -2.77 -3.05
N LYS A 441 1.89 -3.58 -2.31
CA LYS A 441 0.53 -3.22 -1.86
C LYS A 441 0.55 -2.37 -0.61
N GLY A 442 -0.16 -1.26 -0.66
CA GLY A 442 -0.58 -0.52 0.51
C GLY A 442 -1.60 -1.31 1.34
N VAL A 443 -1.45 -1.22 2.65
CA VAL A 443 -2.45 -1.61 3.63
C VAL A 443 -2.67 -0.41 4.55
N ASN A 444 -3.88 -0.21 5.07
CA ASN A 444 -4.17 0.86 6.00
C ASN A 444 -5.23 0.43 7.03
N PHE A 445 -5.36 1.19 8.11
CA PHE A 445 -6.54 1.13 8.96
C PHE A 445 -7.61 2.06 8.42
N TYR A 446 -8.88 1.72 8.64
CA TYR A 446 -10.02 2.58 8.32
C TYR A 446 -10.91 2.73 9.55
N GLY A 447 -11.49 3.92 9.70
CA GLY A 447 -12.20 4.35 10.91
C GLY A 447 -11.25 4.98 11.93
N PRO A 448 -11.73 5.95 12.73
CA PRO A 448 -10.86 6.78 13.54
C PRO A 448 -10.29 6.08 14.79
N ARG A 449 -10.80 4.90 15.14
CA ARG A 449 -10.21 4.01 16.16
C ARG A 449 -9.60 2.75 15.53
N SER A 450 -9.32 2.80 14.24
CA SER A 450 -8.81 1.67 13.47
C SER A 450 -9.78 0.47 13.54
N GLU A 451 -11.08 0.72 13.38
CA GLU A 451 -12.12 -0.31 13.46
C GLU A 451 -12.04 -1.34 12.32
N PHE A 452 -11.48 -0.96 11.17
CA PHE A 452 -11.35 -1.80 9.98
C PHE A 452 -9.91 -1.82 9.47
N VAL A 453 -9.58 -2.88 8.74
CA VAL A 453 -8.37 -2.99 7.92
C VAL A 453 -8.77 -2.90 6.45
N VAL A 454 -8.03 -2.15 5.64
CA VAL A 454 -8.25 -2.03 4.19
C VAL A 454 -6.99 -2.41 3.42
N SER A 455 -7.14 -3.19 2.35
CA SER A 455 -6.05 -3.57 1.45
C SER A 455 -6.49 -3.53 -0.01
N GLY A 456 -5.56 -3.15 -0.87
CA GLY A 456 -5.61 -3.37 -2.29
C GLY A 456 -5.15 -4.79 -2.60
N SER A 457 -5.38 -5.23 -3.84
CA SER A 457 -5.02 -6.56 -4.30
C SER A 457 -4.52 -6.52 -5.74
N ASP A 458 -3.68 -7.49 -6.10
CA ASP A 458 -3.28 -7.81 -7.47
C ASP A 458 -4.41 -8.36 -8.33
N CYS A 459 -5.57 -8.66 -7.73
CA CYS A 459 -6.76 -9.03 -8.48
C CYS A 459 -7.64 -7.83 -8.86
N GLY A 460 -7.19 -6.60 -8.60
CA GLY A 460 -7.92 -5.36 -8.90
C GLY A 460 -8.99 -4.98 -7.90
N HIS A 461 -9.17 -5.76 -6.83
CA HIS A 461 -10.19 -5.52 -5.81
C HIS A 461 -9.63 -4.84 -4.56
N ILE A 462 -10.52 -4.16 -3.85
CA ILE A 462 -10.29 -3.59 -2.51
C ILE A 462 -11.03 -4.47 -1.51
N PHE A 463 -10.32 -4.89 -0.47
CA PHE A 463 -10.85 -5.69 0.62
C PHE A 463 -10.90 -4.86 1.90
N LEU A 464 -12.00 -4.95 2.66
CA LEU A 464 -12.11 -4.38 3.99
C LEU A 464 -12.56 -5.44 4.99
N TRP A 465 -11.79 -5.58 6.07
CA TRP A 465 -12.06 -6.48 7.17
C TRP A 465 -12.46 -5.69 8.41
N GLU A 466 -13.40 -6.20 9.20
CA GLU A 466 -13.62 -5.73 10.56
C GLU A 466 -12.45 -6.19 11.45
N LYS A 467 -11.73 -5.23 12.08
CA LYS A 467 -10.48 -5.52 12.79
C LYS A 467 -10.69 -6.54 13.91
N SER A 468 -11.82 -6.47 14.62
CA SER A 468 -12.14 -7.32 15.77
C SER A 468 -12.28 -8.81 15.40
N SER A 469 -13.09 -9.10 14.39
CA SER A 469 -13.48 -10.45 13.96
C SER A 469 -12.59 -11.03 12.86
N CYS A 470 -11.78 -10.20 12.20
CA CYS A 470 -11.04 -10.53 10.99
C CYS A 470 -11.93 -10.84 9.78
N GLN A 471 -13.22 -10.51 9.85
CA GLN A 471 -14.17 -10.85 8.80
C GLN A 471 -14.23 -9.82 7.67
N ILE A 472 -14.24 -10.26 6.42
CA ILE A 472 -14.48 -9.38 5.26
C ILE A 472 -15.90 -8.81 5.34
N VAL A 473 -15.99 -7.49 5.47
CA VAL A 473 -17.27 -6.75 5.54
C VAL A 473 -17.56 -5.97 4.28
N GLN A 474 -16.55 -5.74 3.44
CA GLN A 474 -16.73 -5.08 2.15
C GLN A 474 -15.67 -5.55 1.15
N PHE A 475 -16.08 -5.62 -0.12
CA PHE A 475 -15.31 -6.09 -1.25
C PHE A 475 -15.75 -5.31 -2.49
N MET A 476 -14.82 -4.60 -3.14
CA MET A 476 -15.13 -3.66 -4.22
C MET A 476 -14.19 -3.83 -5.41
N ASP A 477 -14.69 -3.64 -6.63
CA ASP A 477 -13.90 -3.53 -7.85
C ASP A 477 -13.10 -2.22 -7.85
N GLY A 478 -11.83 -2.27 -7.44
CA GLY A 478 -11.01 -1.08 -7.23
C GLY A 478 -10.41 -0.52 -8.51
N ASP A 479 -9.82 -1.35 -9.37
CA ASP A 479 -9.04 -0.88 -10.52
C ASP A 479 -9.23 -1.81 -11.73
N LYS A 480 -9.52 -1.23 -12.90
CA LYS A 480 -9.76 -2.01 -14.13
C LYS A 480 -8.45 -2.49 -14.75
N GLY A 481 -7.34 -1.83 -14.45
CA GLY A 481 -5.99 -2.28 -14.73
C GLY A 481 -5.57 -3.45 -13.84
N GLY A 482 -6.43 -3.92 -12.92
CA GLY A 482 -6.21 -5.17 -12.18
C GLY A 482 -5.31 -5.03 -10.97
N VAL A 483 -4.89 -3.83 -10.58
CA VAL A 483 -3.96 -3.65 -9.45
C VAL A 483 -4.31 -2.38 -8.69
N VAL A 484 -4.65 -2.51 -7.41
CA VAL A 484 -4.81 -1.38 -6.48
C VAL A 484 -3.57 -1.31 -5.57
N ASN A 485 -2.84 -0.20 -5.62
CA ASN A 485 -1.57 -0.03 -4.90
C ASN A 485 -1.70 0.88 -3.68
N CYS A 486 -2.41 2.01 -3.81
CA CYS A 486 -2.53 3.02 -2.75
C CYS A 486 -3.97 3.10 -2.23
N LEU A 487 -4.12 3.21 -0.91
CA LEU A 487 -5.41 3.34 -0.22
C LEU A 487 -5.24 4.38 0.88
N GLU A 488 -5.91 5.51 0.72
CA GLU A 488 -5.81 6.63 1.64
C GLU A 488 -7.20 6.97 2.20
N PRO A 489 -7.48 6.61 3.47
CA PRO A 489 -8.66 7.06 4.18
C PRO A 489 -8.65 8.58 4.37
N HIS A 490 -9.81 9.21 4.26
CA HIS A 490 -9.94 10.61 4.62
C HIS A 490 -9.86 10.79 6.14
N PRO A 491 -9.16 11.83 6.65
CA PRO A 491 -8.90 11.97 8.09
C PRO A 491 -10.17 12.15 8.95
N HIS A 492 -11.22 12.79 8.40
CA HIS A 492 -12.42 13.18 9.18
C HIS A 492 -13.77 12.75 8.61
N LEU A 493 -13.84 12.10 7.44
CA LEU A 493 -15.08 11.83 6.70
C LEU A 493 -15.08 10.38 6.23
N PRO A 494 -16.25 9.77 5.97
CA PRO A 494 -16.33 8.40 5.50
C PRO A 494 -16.01 8.33 4.00
N VAL A 495 -14.78 8.69 3.64
CA VAL A 495 -14.27 8.73 2.28
C VAL A 495 -13.00 7.88 2.23
N LEU A 496 -12.83 7.13 1.15
CA LEU A 496 -11.58 6.44 0.82
C LEU A 496 -11.15 6.92 -0.56
N ALA A 497 -9.87 7.23 -0.73
CA ALA A 497 -9.25 7.48 -2.03
C ALA A 497 -8.34 6.30 -2.38
N THR A 498 -8.38 5.83 -3.63
CA THR A 498 -7.53 4.72 -4.07
C THR A 498 -6.91 5.00 -5.42
N SER A 499 -5.74 4.40 -5.66
CA SER A 499 -5.07 4.43 -6.96
C SER A 499 -4.29 3.14 -7.19
N GLY A 500 -3.87 2.94 -8.43
CA GLY A 500 -3.29 1.69 -8.92
C GLY A 500 -2.39 1.89 -10.13
N LEU A 501 -2.42 0.92 -11.04
CA LEU A 501 -1.73 1.02 -12.33
C LEU A 501 -2.48 1.87 -13.36
N ASP A 502 -3.74 2.21 -13.07
CA ASP A 502 -4.50 3.20 -13.84
C ASP A 502 -3.94 4.62 -13.61
N TYR A 503 -4.38 5.55 -14.47
CA TYR A 503 -3.98 6.96 -14.48
C TYR A 503 -4.89 7.86 -13.62
N ASP A 504 -5.96 7.30 -13.08
CA ASP A 504 -6.99 8.02 -12.34
C ASP A 504 -6.90 7.77 -10.84
N VAL A 505 -7.41 8.73 -10.07
CA VAL A 505 -7.65 8.56 -8.63
C VAL A 505 -9.13 8.28 -8.42
N LYS A 506 -9.47 7.27 -7.63
CA LYS A 506 -10.85 6.84 -7.40
C LYS A 506 -11.32 7.24 -6.01
N ILE A 507 -12.49 7.89 -5.93
CA ILE A 507 -13.08 8.38 -4.68
C ILE A 507 -14.31 7.56 -4.31
N TRP A 508 -14.30 7.00 -3.10
CA TRP A 508 -15.31 6.07 -2.59
C TRP A 508 -16.06 6.67 -1.41
N LEU A 509 -17.39 6.61 -1.43
CA LEU A 509 -18.27 7.07 -0.34
C LEU A 509 -19.35 6.03 -0.01
N PRO A 510 -19.93 6.04 1.21
CA PRO A 510 -21.00 5.14 1.63
C PRO A 510 -22.37 5.51 1.01
N THR A 511 -22.44 5.56 -0.32
CA THR A 511 -23.61 6.02 -1.08
C THR A 511 -24.48 4.89 -1.63
N ALA A 512 -24.06 3.63 -1.50
CA ALA A 512 -24.87 2.50 -1.93
C ALA A 512 -26.22 2.46 -1.19
N LYS A 513 -27.29 2.16 -1.94
CA LYS A 513 -28.66 2.07 -1.40
C LYS A 513 -28.81 0.91 -0.43
N GLU A 514 -28.17 -0.21 -0.73
CA GLU A 514 -28.14 -1.41 0.09
C GLU A 514 -26.69 -1.73 0.49
N PRO A 515 -26.47 -2.36 1.66
CA PRO A 515 -25.17 -2.90 2.00
C PRO A 515 -24.76 -3.99 0.99
N THR A 516 -23.45 -4.18 0.84
CA THR A 516 -22.87 -5.26 0.04
C THR A 516 -23.36 -6.65 0.49
N GLU A 517 -23.64 -7.52 -0.48
CA GLU A 517 -23.94 -8.94 -0.26
C GLU A 517 -22.67 -9.82 -0.40
N LEU A 518 -21.51 -9.20 -0.69
CA LEU A 518 -20.23 -9.86 -0.96
C LEU A 518 -20.31 -10.88 -2.12
N ASP A 519 -21.08 -10.53 -3.15
CA ASP A 519 -21.23 -11.34 -4.35
C ASP A 519 -19.88 -11.56 -5.04
N GLY A 520 -19.64 -12.78 -5.52
CA GLY A 520 -18.40 -13.16 -6.21
C GLY A 520 -17.16 -13.30 -5.33
N LEU A 521 -17.20 -12.89 -4.05
CA LEU A 521 -16.05 -12.94 -3.14
C LEU A 521 -15.43 -14.34 -3.05
N LYS A 522 -16.28 -15.38 -3.01
CA LYS A 522 -15.87 -16.79 -2.98
C LYS A 522 -14.93 -17.14 -4.12
N GLU A 523 -15.36 -16.81 -5.34
CA GLU A 523 -14.66 -17.16 -6.57
C GLU A 523 -13.35 -16.38 -6.67
N VAL A 524 -13.35 -15.11 -6.25
CA VAL A 524 -12.15 -14.27 -6.25
C VAL A 524 -11.12 -14.77 -5.24
N ILE A 525 -11.53 -15.17 -4.04
CA ILE A 525 -10.61 -15.74 -3.05
C ILE A 525 -10.06 -17.09 -3.53
N LYS A 526 -10.90 -17.97 -4.08
CA LYS A 526 -10.46 -19.24 -4.67
C LYS A 526 -9.44 -19.03 -5.80
N LYS A 527 -9.72 -18.07 -6.68
CA LYS A 527 -8.81 -17.66 -7.75
C LYS A 527 -7.49 -17.14 -7.20
N ASN A 528 -7.53 -16.20 -6.25
CA ASN A 528 -6.33 -15.62 -5.63
C ASN A 528 -5.47 -16.70 -4.98
N LYS A 529 -6.08 -17.65 -4.25
CA LYS A 529 -5.35 -18.77 -3.66
C LYS A 529 -4.70 -19.63 -4.75
N ARG A 530 -5.46 -20.08 -5.75
CA ARG A 530 -4.95 -20.97 -6.80
C ARG A 530 -3.76 -20.36 -7.53
N GLU A 531 -3.91 -19.13 -7.96
CA GLU A 531 -2.83 -18.40 -8.64
C GLU A 531 -1.63 -18.17 -7.68
N ARG A 532 -1.85 -18.03 -6.35
CA ARG A 532 -0.76 -17.89 -5.35
C ARG A 532 0.04 -19.20 -5.31
N ASP A 533 -0.65 -20.31 -5.15
CA ASP A 533 -0.06 -21.66 -5.13
C ASP A 533 0.67 -21.97 -6.45
N GLU A 534 0.18 -21.46 -7.59
CA GLU A 534 0.84 -21.56 -8.89
C GLU A 534 2.15 -20.75 -8.95
N ASP A 535 2.15 -19.51 -8.45
CA ASP A 535 3.33 -18.63 -8.43
C ASP A 535 4.41 -19.14 -7.46
N SER A 536 4.02 -19.65 -6.28
CA SER A 536 4.98 -20.17 -5.30
C SER A 536 5.77 -21.37 -5.84
N LEU A 537 5.26 -22.14 -6.81
CA LEU A 537 6.01 -23.25 -7.43
C LEU A 537 7.19 -22.78 -8.28
N HIS A 538 7.17 -21.54 -8.75
CA HIS A 538 8.16 -20.99 -9.66
C HIS A 538 9.30 -20.27 -8.93
N HIS A 539 9.47 -20.52 -7.61
CA HIS A 539 10.50 -19.96 -6.72
C HIS A 539 11.82 -19.55 -7.43
N THR A 540 11.92 -18.27 -7.80
CA THR A 540 13.18 -17.62 -8.24
C THR A 540 13.10 -16.12 -7.95
N ASP A 541 13.42 -15.69 -6.72
CA ASP A 541 13.58 -14.26 -6.30
C ASP A 541 12.76 -13.25 -7.14
N LEU A 542 11.44 -13.49 -7.18
CA LEU A 542 10.57 -13.07 -8.29
C LEU A 542 10.23 -11.57 -8.28
N PHE A 543 10.61 -10.83 -7.24
CA PHE A 543 10.13 -9.45 -7.05
C PHE A 543 10.61 -8.51 -8.17
N ASP A 544 11.85 -8.67 -8.64
CA ASP A 544 12.41 -7.84 -9.72
C ASP A 544 11.96 -8.31 -11.12
N ASN A 545 11.82 -9.63 -11.32
CA ASN A 545 11.50 -10.20 -12.63
C ASN A 545 9.99 -10.22 -12.95
N HIS A 546 9.10 -10.42 -11.96
CA HIS A 546 7.66 -10.47 -12.19
C HIS A 546 7.03 -9.09 -12.39
N MET A 547 7.53 -8.05 -11.72
CA MET A 547 7.08 -6.69 -12.00
C MET A 547 7.34 -6.29 -13.44
N LEU A 548 8.53 -6.60 -13.97
CA LEU A 548 8.88 -6.28 -15.36
C LEU A 548 7.94 -6.97 -16.36
N TRP A 549 7.61 -8.25 -16.12
CA TRP A 549 6.67 -8.99 -16.98
C TRP A 549 5.25 -8.44 -16.91
N PHE A 550 4.72 -8.17 -15.71
CA PHE A 550 3.40 -7.57 -15.53
C PHE A 550 3.34 -6.18 -16.19
N LEU A 551 4.41 -5.41 -16.09
CA LEU A 551 4.51 -4.13 -16.74
C LEU A 551 4.47 -4.21 -18.26
N MET A 552 5.27 -5.11 -18.83
CA MET A 552 5.29 -5.40 -20.27
C MET A 552 3.89 -5.83 -20.75
N HIS A 553 3.18 -6.62 -19.95
CA HIS A 553 1.82 -7.03 -20.24
C HIS A 553 0.82 -5.84 -20.20
N HIS A 554 0.93 -4.95 -19.21
CA HIS A 554 0.10 -3.74 -19.13
C HIS A 554 0.38 -2.74 -20.24
N LEU A 555 1.64 -2.56 -20.64
CA LEU A 555 2.02 -1.74 -21.81
C LEU A 555 1.38 -2.28 -23.09
N ARG A 556 1.32 -3.61 -23.26
CA ARG A 556 0.67 -4.25 -24.41
C ARG A 556 -0.84 -3.99 -24.44
N GLN A 557 -1.50 -3.96 -23.28
CA GLN A 557 -2.92 -3.58 -23.18
C GLN A 557 -3.16 -2.07 -23.41
N ARG A 558 -2.23 -1.19 -23.00
CA ARG A 558 -2.25 0.27 -23.28
C ARG A 558 -2.23 0.57 -24.78
N GLY A 559 -1.41 -0.15 -25.56
CA GLY A 559 -1.35 0.01 -27.02
C GLY A 559 -2.67 -0.31 -27.73
N GLN A 560 -3.43 -1.29 -27.25
CA GLN A 560 -4.74 -1.65 -27.83
C GLN A 560 -5.83 -0.63 -27.49
N ARG A 561 -5.83 -0.05 -26.28
CA ARG A 561 -6.82 0.96 -25.88
C ARG A 561 -6.59 2.33 -26.54
N ARG A 562 -5.33 2.77 -26.70
CA ARG A 562 -5.01 4.00 -27.47
C ARG A 562 -5.40 3.87 -28.94
N ARG A 563 -5.06 2.75 -29.60
CA ARG A 563 -5.48 2.48 -30.99
C ARG A 563 -7.00 2.49 -31.16
N ARG A 564 -7.78 2.03 -30.17
CA ARG A 564 -9.26 2.13 -30.20
C ARG A 564 -9.80 3.54 -29.97
N ARG A 565 -9.08 4.41 -29.24
CA ARG A 565 -9.49 5.80 -29.00
C ARG A 565 -9.16 6.69 -30.19
N ASP A 566 -8.00 6.49 -30.84
CA ASP A 566 -7.59 7.25 -32.02
C ASP A 566 -8.28 6.77 -33.31
N ALA A 567 -8.62 5.49 -33.43
CA ALA A 567 -9.40 4.97 -34.57
C ALA A 567 -10.89 5.38 -34.55
N GLY A 568 -11.36 6.03 -33.47
CA GLY A 568 -12.76 6.49 -33.32
C GLY A 568 -13.04 7.91 -33.82
N LEU A 569 -12.03 8.64 -34.31
CA LEU A 569 -12.13 10.06 -34.66
C LEU A 569 -11.78 10.41 -36.12
N GLY A 570 -11.72 9.42 -37.04
CA GLY A 570 -11.21 9.63 -38.40
C GLY A 570 -12.04 9.04 -39.56
N ALA A 571 -13.33 8.75 -39.39
CA ALA A 571 -14.17 8.26 -40.49
C ALA A 571 -14.94 9.42 -41.15
N GLY A 572 -14.39 9.97 -42.24
CA GLY A 572 -15.01 10.99 -43.08
C GLY A 572 -14.48 10.94 -44.52
N ASP A 573 -15.21 10.20 -45.35
CA ASP A 573 -15.48 10.34 -46.79
C ASP A 573 -14.37 10.48 -47.87
N ALA A 574 -14.55 9.60 -48.88
CA ALA A 574 -14.38 9.80 -50.34
C ALA A 574 -13.07 9.38 -51.05
N GLU A 575 -13.13 8.15 -51.58
CA GLU A 575 -12.77 7.65 -52.92
C GLU A 575 -11.84 8.46 -53.86
N SER A 576 -10.73 7.82 -54.27
CA SER A 576 -10.45 7.28 -55.63
C SER A 576 -9.00 7.48 -56.12
N ASP A 577 -8.37 6.33 -56.35
CA ASP A 577 -7.45 5.87 -57.40
C ASP A 577 -6.14 6.57 -57.83
N ASP A 578 -5.18 5.66 -58.06
CA ASP A 578 -4.03 5.66 -58.98
C ASP A 578 -2.64 6.19 -58.53
N SER A 579 -1.89 5.26 -57.91
CA SER A 579 -0.63 4.61 -58.36
C SER A 579 0.63 5.42 -58.80
N PRO A 580 1.84 4.86 -58.60
CA PRO A 580 2.99 5.61 -58.07
C PRO A 580 4.21 5.70 -59.02
N SER A 581 5.09 6.71 -58.84
CA SER A 581 6.51 6.59 -59.17
C SER A 581 7.38 7.71 -58.58
N SER A 582 8.46 7.28 -57.90
CA SER A 582 9.80 7.88 -57.70
C SER A 582 10.00 9.40 -57.88
N SER A 583 10.48 10.09 -56.85
CA SER A 583 11.92 10.29 -56.54
C SER A 583 12.16 11.55 -55.71
N ASP A 584 12.93 11.38 -54.64
CA ASP A 584 13.96 12.29 -54.12
C ASP A 584 13.55 13.67 -53.54
N SER A 585 13.71 13.80 -52.20
CA SER A 585 14.48 14.84 -51.50
C SER A 585 13.88 15.19 -50.12
N SER A 586 14.75 15.06 -49.10
CA SER A 586 14.86 15.84 -47.85
C SER A 586 13.58 16.25 -47.11
N ASP A 587 13.39 15.73 -45.90
CA ASP A 587 13.57 16.52 -44.66
C ASP A 587 13.26 15.68 -43.40
N ASP A 588 14.12 15.91 -42.42
CA ASP A 588 14.08 15.64 -40.98
C ASP A 588 12.76 15.13 -40.35
N ASP A 589 12.85 14.06 -39.55
CA ASP A 589 12.25 13.99 -38.22
C ASP A 589 12.80 12.77 -37.42
N GLU A 590 13.44 13.07 -36.30
CA GLU A 590 13.99 12.13 -35.32
C GLU A 590 12.86 11.45 -34.52
N ASP A 591 12.54 10.19 -34.83
CA ASP A 591 11.79 9.31 -33.93
C ASP A 591 12.77 8.66 -32.92
N GLY A 592 12.88 9.26 -31.74
CA GLY A 592 13.57 8.68 -30.58
C GLY A 592 12.79 7.51 -29.95
N PRO A 593 13.48 6.52 -29.35
CA PRO A 593 12.84 5.27 -28.92
C PRO A 593 11.96 5.46 -27.68
N ASP A 594 10.78 4.83 -27.71
CA ASP A 594 9.80 4.71 -26.62
C ASP A 594 10.47 4.49 -25.25
N ARG A 595 10.36 5.49 -24.37
CA ARG A 595 10.94 5.51 -23.02
C ARG A 595 10.05 4.71 -22.07
N VAL A 596 10.49 3.50 -21.74
CA VAL A 596 9.86 2.56 -20.79
C VAL A 596 9.77 3.19 -19.38
N GLN A 597 8.56 3.49 -18.92
CA GLN A 597 8.25 4.02 -17.57
C GLN A 597 7.59 2.92 -16.72
N CYS A 598 8.10 2.75 -15.48
CA CYS A 598 7.82 1.72 -14.46
C CYS A 598 8.77 0.52 -14.44
N ILE A 599 10.02 0.74 -14.06
CA ILE A 599 10.82 -0.32 -13.45
C ILE A 599 10.81 -0.01 -11.95
N PRO A 600 10.57 -0.98 -11.06
CA PRO A 600 11.20 -0.94 -9.75
C PRO A 600 12.07 -2.19 -9.55
N SER A 601 13.37 -1.97 -9.63
CA SER A 601 14.48 -2.82 -9.19
C SER A 601 15.75 -1.97 -9.27
#